data_AF-A0A520HGD8-F1
#
_entry.id   AF-A0A520HGD8-F1
#
_cell.length_a   1.000
_cell.length_b   1.000
_cell.length_c   1.000
_cell.angle_alpha   90.00
_cell.angle_beta   90.00
_cell.angle_gamma   90.00
#
_symmetry.space_group_name_H-M   'P 1'
#
loop_
_entity.id
_entity.type
_entity.pdbx_description
1 polymer ?
#
loop_
_entity_poly.entity_id
_entity_poly.type
_entity_poly.pdbx_seq_one_letter_code
_entity_poly.pdbx_strand_id
1 'polypeptide(L)'
;SVVRNAQLFEARWGYRTMGHWLYAFRLMGLVDDRADAPIRILRLPDADDLALTGQQSHQPYANSASVIRTLEARVAASGRDDAALASAAA
;
A
#
# COMPACT_ATOMS: atom_id res chain seq x y z
N SER A 1 8.01 -0.20 10.93
CA SER A 1 7.37 -0.17 9.60
C SER A 1 5.96 0.37 9.74
N VAL A 2 5.38 0.92 8.66
CA VAL A 2 3.99 1.40 8.63
C VAL A 2 3.00 0.29 9.04
N VAL A 3 3.17 -0.93 8.54
CA VAL A 3 2.31 -2.09 8.88
C VAL A 3 2.29 -2.38 10.38
N ARG A 4 3.46 -2.42 11.03
CA ARG A 4 3.55 -2.64 12.48
C ARG A 4 2.84 -1.54 13.26
N ASN A 5 2.94 -0.29 12.80
CA ASN A 5 2.24 0.82 13.44
C ASN A 5 0.72 0.65 13.28
N ALA A 6 0.23 0.35 12.07
CA ALA A 6 -1.20 0.11 11.85
C ALA A 6 -1.75 -1.01 12.76
N GLN A 7 -1.02 -2.13 12.91
CA GLN A 7 -1.38 -3.24 13.80
C GLN A 7 -1.39 -2.83 15.28
N LEU A 8 -0.40 -2.06 15.73
CA LEU A 8 -0.35 -1.55 17.11
C LEU A 8 -1.51 -0.61 17.40
N PHE A 9 -1.92 0.20 16.42
CA PHE A 9 -3.06 1.10 16.57
C PHE A 9 -4.37 0.33 16.65
N GLU A 10 -4.57 -0.65 15.78
CA GLU A 10 -5.73 -1.53 15.79
C GLU A 10 -5.87 -2.29 17.11
N ALA A 11 -4.78 -2.87 17.60
CA ALA A 11 -4.78 -3.59 18.87
C ALA A 11 -5.10 -2.70 20.09
N ARG A 12 -4.68 -1.43 20.06
CA ARG A 12 -4.83 -0.53 21.20
C ARG A 12 -6.13 0.30 21.18
N TRP A 13 -6.63 0.63 20.00
CA TRP A 13 -7.77 1.55 19.83
C TRP A 13 -8.91 1.00 18.96
N GLY A 14 -8.78 -0.19 18.38
CA GLY A 14 -9.82 -0.83 17.58
C GLY A 14 -9.93 -0.32 16.13
N TYR A 15 -9.00 0.52 15.66
CA TYR A 15 -8.95 0.97 14.27
C TYR A 15 -7.52 1.14 13.76
N ARG A 16 -7.33 0.95 12.45
CA ARG A 16 -6.05 1.14 11.76
C ARG A 16 -5.81 2.61 11.46
N THR A 17 -4.56 3.03 11.54
CA THR A 17 -4.09 4.33 11.03
C THR A 17 -3.24 4.12 9.77
N MET A 18 -2.82 5.20 9.12
CA MET A 18 -1.96 5.15 7.91
C MET A 18 -2.64 4.54 6.68
N GLY A 19 -3.98 4.65 6.57
CA GLY A 19 -4.76 4.04 5.48
C GLY A 19 -4.28 4.41 4.08
N HIS A 20 -3.81 5.63 3.85
CA HIS A 20 -3.24 6.01 2.54
C HIS A 20 -1.99 5.21 2.16
N TRP A 21 -1.14 4.84 3.14
CA TRP A 21 0.05 4.05 2.87
C TRP A 21 -0.29 2.58 2.69
N LEU A 22 -1.22 2.05 3.49
CA LEU A 22 -1.72 0.68 3.30
C LEU A 22 -2.36 0.50 1.93
N TYR A 23 -3.16 1.47 1.49
CA TYR A 23 -3.72 1.50 0.14
C TYR A 23 -2.64 1.52 -0.94
N ALA A 24 -1.63 2.39 -0.82
CA ALA A 24 -0.52 2.41 -1.76
C ALA A 24 0.24 1.07 -1.82
N PHE A 25 0.49 0.44 -0.67
CA PHE A 25 1.13 -0.88 -0.62
C PHE A 25 0.28 -1.98 -1.22
N ARG A 26 -1.06 -1.89 -1.10
CA ARG A 26 -1.98 -2.81 -1.78
C ARG A 26 -1.89 -2.66 -3.30
N LEU A 27 -1.90 -1.43 -3.82
CA LEU A 27 -1.71 -1.16 -5.26
C LEU A 27 -0.35 -1.66 -5.79
N MET A 28 0.68 -1.67 -4.94
CA MET A 28 2.00 -2.25 -5.25
C MET A 28 2.03 -3.79 -5.14
N GLY A 29 0.98 -4.42 -4.60
CA GLY A 29 0.94 -5.86 -4.33
C GLY A 29 1.87 -6.29 -3.19
N LEU A 30 2.18 -5.39 -2.26
CA LEU A 30 3.06 -5.66 -1.11
C LEU A 30 2.29 -6.23 0.08
N VAL A 31 1.03 -5.83 0.25
CA VAL A 31 0.19 -6.23 1.38
C VAL A 31 -1.23 -6.59 0.93
N ASP A 32 -1.88 -7.46 1.72
CA ASP A 32 -3.34 -7.62 1.77
C ASP A 32 -3.82 -7.01 3.09
N ASP A 33 -4.61 -5.94 3.01
CA ASP A 33 -5.12 -5.18 4.16
C ASP A 33 -6.66 -5.17 4.25
N ARG A 34 -7.32 -6.23 3.74
CA ARG A 34 -8.78 -6.39 3.82
C ARG A 34 -9.34 -6.03 5.20
N ALA A 35 -10.54 -5.45 5.18
CA ALA A 35 -11.32 -5.20 6.38
C ALA A 35 -11.53 -6.51 7.15
N ASP A 36 -11.53 -6.41 8.49
CA ASP A 36 -11.80 -7.52 9.41
C ASP A 36 -10.83 -8.71 9.36
N ALA A 37 -9.71 -8.60 8.62
CA ALA A 37 -8.64 -9.59 8.57
C ALA A 37 -7.29 -8.96 8.91
N PRO A 38 -6.36 -9.66 9.60
CA PRO A 38 -5.02 -9.14 9.87
C PRO A 38 -4.26 -8.77 8.58
N ILE A 39 -3.51 -7.68 8.60
CA ILE A 39 -2.67 -7.27 7.48
C ILE A 39 -1.63 -8.37 7.19
N ARG A 40 -1.58 -8.85 5.95
CA ARG A 40 -0.60 -9.83 5.47
C ARG A 40 0.43 -9.15 4.58
N ILE A 41 1.71 -9.45 4.79
CA ILE A 41 2.78 -9.04 3.87
C ILE A 41 2.90 -10.12 2.80
N LEU A 42 2.71 -9.74 1.53
CA LEU A 42 2.74 -10.66 0.39
C LEU A 42 4.15 -10.83 -0.17
N ARG A 43 4.92 -9.75 -0.22
CA ARG A 43 6.33 -9.72 -0.63
C ARG A 43 7.05 -8.53 0.00
N LEU A 44 8.38 -8.57 0.00
CA LEU A 44 9.20 -7.41 0.34
C LEU A 44 9.23 -6.40 -0.82
N PRO A 45 9.39 -5.10 -0.55
CA PRO A 45 9.56 -4.10 -1.58
C PRO A 45 10.86 -4.31 -2.34
N ASP A 46 10.81 -4.12 -3.66
CA ASP A 46 11.99 -4.12 -4.52
C ASP A 46 12.52 -2.69 -4.77
N ALA A 47 13.52 -2.57 -5.64
CA ALA A 47 14.12 -1.29 -5.97
C ALA A 47 13.13 -0.29 -6.61
N ASP A 48 12.15 -0.77 -7.37
CA ASP A 48 11.18 0.08 -8.04
C ASP A 48 10.13 0.61 -7.05
N ASP A 49 9.70 -0.23 -6.10
CA ASP A 49 8.82 0.18 -4.99
C ASP A 49 9.49 1.25 -4.11
N LEU A 50 10.79 1.07 -3.83
CA LEU A 50 11.58 2.02 -3.05
C LEU A 50 11.82 3.32 -3.82
N ALA A 51 12.09 3.25 -5.11
CA ALA A 51 12.30 4.43 -5.95
C ALA A 51 11.03 5.28 -6.07
N LEU A 52 9.85 4.64 -6.12
CA LEU A 52 8.56 5.31 -6.22
C LEU A 52 8.18 6.06 -4.92
N THR A 53 8.62 5.55 -3.76
CA THR A 53 8.29 6.13 -2.44
C THR A 53 9.42 6.97 -1.85
N GLY A 54 10.62 6.87 -2.42
CA GLY A 54 11.80 7.63 -2.00
C GLY A 54 11.71 9.10 -2.38
N GLN A 55 12.04 9.99 -1.44
CA GLN A 55 12.20 11.41 -1.73
C GLN A 55 13.51 11.62 -2.51
N GLN A 56 13.40 11.81 -3.83
CA GLN A 56 14.52 12.19 -4.68
C GLN A 56 14.83 13.67 -4.47
N SER A 57 16.09 14.02 -4.21
CA SER A 57 16.54 15.37 -3.82
C SER A 57 16.18 16.49 -4.82
N HIS A 58 15.83 16.14 -6.05
CA HIS A 58 15.53 17.05 -7.16
C HIS A 58 14.05 17.04 -7.57
N GLN A 59 13.20 16.24 -6.91
CA GLN A 59 11.77 16.13 -7.23
C GLN A 59 10.91 16.88 -6.21
N PRO A 60 9.69 17.33 -6.61
CA PRO A 60 8.69 17.83 -5.67
C PRO A 60 8.45 16.81 -4.54
N TYR A 61 8.12 17.30 -3.34
CA TYR A 61 7.91 16.45 -2.16
C TYR A 61 6.99 15.26 -2.48
N ALA A 62 7.52 14.05 -2.37
CA ALA A 62 6.78 12.82 -2.57
C ALA A 62 5.82 12.64 -1.40
N ASN A 63 4.58 13.13 -1.55
CA ASN A 63 3.50 12.79 -0.63
C ASN A 63 2.74 11.55 -1.14
N SER A 64 2.07 10.87 -0.22
CA SER A 64 1.30 9.67 -0.51
C SER A 64 0.24 9.90 -1.61
N ALA A 65 -0.34 11.10 -1.73
CA ALA A 65 -1.34 11.39 -2.75
C ALA A 65 -0.79 11.37 -4.19
N SER A 66 0.44 11.85 -4.42
CA SER A 66 1.07 11.78 -5.76
C SER A 66 1.51 10.36 -6.11
N VAL A 67 2.00 9.61 -5.12
CA VAL A 67 2.34 8.18 -5.28
C VAL A 67 1.10 7.37 -5.65
N ILE A 68 0.00 7.55 -4.90
CA ILE A 68 -1.27 6.86 -5.13
C ILE A 68 -1.78 7.13 -6.55
N ARG A 69 -1.82 8.39 -6.99
CA ARG A 69 -2.27 8.73 -8.36
C ARG A 69 -1.45 8.05 -9.44
N THR A 70 -0.14 7.94 -9.24
CA THR A 70 0.76 7.24 -10.17
C THR A 70 0.47 5.74 -10.21
N LEU A 71 0.22 5.14 -9.04
CA LEU A 71 -0.12 3.72 -8.93
C LEU A 71 -1.47 3.40 -9.57
N GLU A 72 -2.50 4.20 -9.29
CA GLU A 72 -3.84 4.04 -9.86
C GLU A 72 -3.79 4.10 -11.40
N ALA A 73 -3.03 5.04 -11.95
CA ALA A 73 -2.83 5.13 -13.40
C ALA A 73 -2.16 3.87 -13.98
N ARG A 74 -1.16 3.30 -13.28
CA ARG A 74 -0.49 2.05 -13.68
C ARG A 74 -1.45 0.85 -13.61
N VAL A 75 -2.24 0.74 -12.54
CA VAL A 75 -3.23 -0.33 -12.39
C VAL A 75 -4.26 -0.27 -13.52
N ALA A 76 -4.84 0.91 -13.76
CA ALA A 76 -5.79 1.13 -14.85
C ALA A 76 -5.22 0.79 -16.23
N ALA A 77 -3.96 1.17 -16.52
CA ALA A 77 -3.29 0.85 -17.78
C ALA A 77 -2.99 -0.65 -17.94
N SER A 78 -2.75 -1.36 -16.84
CA SER A 78 -2.43 -2.80 -16.84
C SER A 78 -3.65 -3.73 -16.87
N GLY A 79 -4.88 -3.19 -16.78
CA GLY A 79 -6.12 -3.98 -16.72
C GLY A 79 -6.21 -4.90 -15.49
N ARG A 80 -5.39 -4.65 -14.46
CA ARG A 80 -5.43 -5.41 -13.21
C ARG A 80 -6.63 -4.93 -12.40
N ASP A 81 -7.58 -5.83 -12.14
CA ASP A 81 -8.64 -5.57 -11.18
C ASP A 81 -8.14 -5.81 -9.75
N ASP A 82 -8.00 -4.72 -9.02
CA ASP A 82 -7.53 -4.71 -7.63
C ASP A 82 -8.50 -5.44 -6.69
N ALA A 83 -9.78 -5.50 -7.06
CA ALA A 83 -10.81 -6.28 -6.38
C ALA A 83 -10.62 -7.80 -6.55
N ALA A 84 -10.05 -8.26 -7.68
CA ALA A 84 -9.85 -9.69 -7.95
C ALA A 84 -8.72 -10.29 -7.09
N LEU A 85 -7.64 -9.53 -6.85
CA LEU A 85 -6.51 -9.92 -5.99
C LEU A 85 -6.93 -10.15 -4.52
N ALA A 86 -7.93 -9.40 -4.03
CA ALA A 86 -8.47 -9.57 -2.68
C ALA A 86 -9.28 -10.87 -2.49
N SER A 87 -9.77 -11.48 -3.58
CA SER A 87 -10.62 -12.69 -3.53
C SER A 87 -9.85 -14.01 -3.71
N ALA A 88 -8.71 -13.99 -4.42
CA ALA A 88 -7.95 -15.20 -4.77
C ALA A 88 -7.04 -15.73 -3.65
N ALA A 89 -6.96 -15.03 -2.51
CA ALA A 89 -6.13 -15.40 -1.35
C ALA A 89 -6.93 -16.05 -0.18
N ALA A 90 -8.18 -16.44 -0.45
CA ALA A 90 -9.06 -17.20 0.44
C ALA A 90 -8.96 -18.70 0.18
#